data_AF-A0AAC9NJN7-F1
#
_entry.id   AF-A0AAC9NJN7-F1
#
_cell.length_a   1.000
_cell.length_b   1.000
_cell.length_c   1.000
_cell.angle_alpha   90.00
_cell.angle_beta   90.00
_cell.angle_gamma   90.00
#
_symmetry.space_group_name_H-M   'P 1'
#
loop_
_entity.id
_entity.type
_entity.pdbx_description
1 polymer ?
#
loop_
_entity_poly.entity_id
_entity_poly.type
_entity_poly.pdbx_seq_one_letter_code
_entity_poly.pdbx_strand_id
1 'polypeptide(L)'
;MEEAVSLSTLKVLVENKIKKKTLIKVIWNEEEKITLLITPNIKINSFIYDQKEGYLFYDLEGKVIDRDIPCVLPESVMAEGKVLLNSKLQINHQPITDEDKTFLINMENDF
;
A
#
# COMPACT_ATOMS: atom_id res chain seq x y z
N MET A 1 4.31 -21.65 -1.24
CA MET A 1 4.33 -20.73 -0.08
C MET A 1 4.33 -19.34 -0.69
N GLU A 2 3.33 -18.51 -0.40
CA GLU A 2 3.41 -17.12 -0.86
C GLU A 2 4.50 -16.42 -0.05
N GLU A 3 5.43 -15.77 -0.75
CA GLU A 3 6.50 -15.02 -0.10
C GLU A 3 5.89 -13.77 0.54
N ALA A 4 6.43 -13.38 1.71
CA ALA A 4 5.91 -12.25 2.46
C ALA A 4 7.06 -11.45 3.08
N VAL A 5 6.91 -10.13 3.10
CA VAL A 5 7.93 -9.19 3.61
C VAL A 5 7.34 -8.22 4.62
N SER A 6 8.18 -7.67 5.49
CA SER A 6 7.73 -6.67 6.44
C SER A 6 7.22 -5.40 5.74
N LEU A 7 6.30 -4.69 6.39
CA LEU A 7 5.78 -3.42 5.88
C LEU A 7 6.88 -2.35 5.74
N SER A 8 7.90 -2.41 6.61
CA SER A 8 9.10 -1.58 6.52
C SER A 8 9.91 -1.84 5.26
N THR A 9 10.11 -3.10 4.90
CA THR A 9 10.84 -3.48 3.67
C THR A 9 10.08 -3.01 2.43
N LEU A 10 8.76 -3.26 2.37
CA LEU A 10 7.91 -2.76 1.29
C LEU A 10 7.95 -1.23 1.18
N LYS A 11 7.89 -0.53 2.32
CA LYS A 11 7.96 0.93 2.37
C LYS A 11 9.20 1.48 1.65
N VAL A 12 10.36 0.85 1.82
CA VAL A 12 11.60 1.28 1.13
C VAL A 12 11.48 1.16 -0.38
N LEU A 13 10.93 0.05 -0.89
CA LEU A 13 10.69 -0.10 -2.32
C LEU A 13 9.73 0.97 -2.86
N VAL A 14 8.63 1.23 -2.13
CA VAL A 14 7.67 2.27 -2.52
C VAL A 14 8.34 3.64 -2.61
N GLU A 15 9.11 4.04 -1.59
CA GLU A 15 9.87 5.31 -1.61
C GLU A 15 10.86 5.38 -2.78
N ASN A 16 11.53 4.26 -3.09
CA ASN A 16 12.48 4.17 -4.20
C ASN A 16 11.82 4.34 -5.57
N LYS A 17 10.62 3.78 -5.76
CA LYS A 17 9.85 3.90 -7.01
C LYS A 17 9.28 5.30 -7.20
N ILE A 18 8.68 5.88 -6.16
CA ILE A 18 8.01 7.19 -6.28
C ILE A 18 8.94 8.39 -6.06
N LYS A 19 10.20 8.14 -5.65
CA LYS A 19 11.21 9.17 -5.32
C LYS A 19 10.74 10.19 -4.27
N LYS A 20 9.89 9.75 -3.34
CA LYS A 20 9.33 10.56 -2.24
C LYS A 20 9.28 9.74 -0.96
N LYS A 21 9.37 10.40 0.19
CA LYS A 21 9.11 9.77 1.48
C LYS A 21 7.63 9.40 1.61
N THR A 22 7.35 8.34 2.36
CA THR A 22 6.00 7.87 2.64
C THR A 22 5.76 7.70 4.14
N LEU A 23 4.48 7.77 4.52
CA LEU A 23 3.96 7.45 5.84
C LEU A 23 3.09 6.20 5.74
N ILE A 24 3.16 5.35 6.76
CA ILE A 24 2.22 4.24 6.93
C ILE A 24 0.99 4.80 7.64
N LYS A 25 -0.18 4.67 7.02
CA LYS A 25 -1.46 5.01 7.62
C LYS A 25 -2.38 3.79 7.61
N VAL A 26 -2.89 3.42 8.76
CA VAL A 26 -3.94 2.42 8.89
C VAL A 26 -5.28 3.14 8.99
N ILE A 27 -6.27 2.69 8.23
CA ILE A 27 -7.64 3.21 8.25
C ILE A 27 -8.60 2.04 8.05
N TRP A 28 -9.79 2.12 8.63
CA TRP A 28 -10.82 1.09 8.52
C TRP A 28 -12.20 1.74 8.42
N ASN A 29 -13.13 1.01 7.84
CA ASN A 29 -14.56 1.30 7.88
C ASN A 29 -15.29 0.11 8.53
N GLU A 30 -16.60 -0.02 8.29
CA GLU A 30 -17.40 -1.13 8.83
C GLU A 30 -17.10 -2.48 8.18
N GLU A 31 -16.50 -2.49 6.98
CA GLU A 31 -16.32 -3.68 6.14
C GLU A 31 -14.86 -4.16 6.09
N GLU A 32 -13.89 -3.24 6.08
CA GLU A 32 -12.49 -3.56 5.84
C GLU A 32 -11.55 -2.64 6.62
N LYS A 33 -10.38 -3.19 6.98
CA LYS A 33 -9.20 -2.45 7.42
C LYS A 33 -8.14 -2.46 6.32
N ILE A 34 -7.67 -1.29 5.92
CA ILE A 34 -6.61 -1.13 4.92
C ILE A 34 -5.39 -0.42 5.49
N THR A 35 -4.22 -0.78 4.96
CA THR A 35 -2.96 -0.09 5.25
C THR A 35 -2.52 0.68 4.00
N LEU A 36 -2.12 1.93 4.17
CA LEU A 36 -1.76 2.83 3.09
C LEU A 36 -0.32 3.31 3.26
N LEU A 37 0.42 3.37 2.15
CA LEU A 37 1.68 4.09 2.06
C LEU A 37 1.43 5.39 1.31
N ILE A 38 1.31 6.49 2.04
CA ILE A 38 0.93 7.80 1.51
C ILE A 38 2.10 8.77 1.51
N THR A 39 2.15 9.71 0.57
CA THR A 39 3.10 10.82 0.67
C THR A 39 2.73 11.76 1.82
N PRO A 40 3.69 12.40 2.49
CA PRO A 40 3.43 13.49 3.43
C PRO A 40 2.49 14.54 2.82
N ASN A 41 1.62 15.10 3.64
CA ASN A 41 0.59 16.10 3.28
C ASN A 41 -0.70 15.57 2.63
N ILE A 42 -0.88 14.25 2.46
CA ILE A 42 -2.19 13.69 2.12
C ILE A 42 -2.96 13.42 3.43
N LYS A 43 -4.13 14.05 3.57
CA LYS A 43 -5.03 13.88 4.72
C LYS A 43 -6.25 13.05 4.33
N ILE A 44 -6.14 11.74 4.47
CA ILE A 44 -7.25 10.81 4.25
C ILE A 44 -8.08 10.72 5.54
N ASN A 45 -9.39 10.88 5.44
CA ASN A 45 -10.32 10.73 6.56
C ASN A 45 -11.15 9.44 6.47
N SER A 46 -11.62 9.10 5.28
CA SER A 46 -12.42 7.91 5.01
C SER A 46 -12.12 7.34 3.63
N PHE A 47 -12.61 6.13 3.38
CA PHE A 47 -12.55 5.49 2.07
C PHE A 47 -13.81 4.66 1.81
N ILE A 48 -14.10 4.43 0.54
CA ILE A 48 -15.07 3.43 0.08
C ILE A 48 -14.40 2.56 -1.00
N TYR A 49 -14.88 1.33 -1.16
CA TYR A 49 -14.49 0.48 -2.28
C TYR A 49 -15.65 0.40 -3.26
N ASP A 50 -15.43 0.90 -4.47
CA ASP A 50 -16.35 0.76 -5.59
C ASP A 50 -15.87 -0.36 -6.52
N GLN A 51 -16.77 -1.20 -7.02
CA GLN A 51 -16.39 -2.34 -7.86
C GLN A 51 -15.81 -1.93 -9.23
N LYS A 52 -16.16 -0.75 -9.72
CA LYS A 52 -15.74 -0.23 -11.03
C LYS A 52 -14.53 0.71 -10.91
N GLU A 53 -14.56 1.60 -9.92
CA GLU A 53 -13.55 2.64 -9.73
C GLU A 53 -12.44 2.25 -8.72
N GLY A 54 -12.64 1.17 -7.95
CA GLY A 54 -11.72 0.72 -6.91
C GLY A 54 -11.83 1.54 -5.63
N TYR A 55 -10.71 1.70 -4.92
CA TYR A 55 -10.68 2.49 -3.68
C TYR A 55 -10.77 3.98 -3.97
N LEU A 56 -11.79 4.62 -3.41
CA LEU A 56 -11.97 6.07 -3.41
C LEU A 56 -11.71 6.62 -2.01
N PHE A 57 -10.89 7.67 -1.93
CA PHE A 57 -10.46 8.27 -0.66
C PHE A 57 -11.02 9.66 -0.51
N TYR A 58 -11.42 10.02 0.72
CA TYR A 58 -12.01 11.31 1.02
C TYR A 58 -11.25 12.04 2.12
N ASP A 59 -11.20 13.36 2.02
CA ASP A 59 -10.66 14.23 3.06
C ASP A 59 -11.68 14.50 4.19
N LEU A 60 -11.30 15.37 5.13
CA LEU A 60 -12.15 15.74 6.27
C LEU A 60 -13.40 16.54 5.88
N GLU A 61 -13.41 17.16 4.69
CA GLU A 61 -14.55 17.91 4.16
C GLU A 61 -15.47 17.01 3.32
N GLY A 62 -15.13 15.73 3.17
CA GLY A 62 -15.86 14.78 2.33
C GLY A 62 -15.55 14.92 0.84
N LYS A 63 -14.48 15.62 0.48
CA LYS A 63 -14.04 15.74 -0.93
C LYS A 63 -13.17 14.55 -1.32
N VAL A 64 -13.35 14.09 -2.55
CA VAL A 64 -12.50 13.05 -3.14
C VAL A 64 -11.06 13.55 -3.20
N ILE A 65 -10.12 12.69 -2.84
CA ILE A 65 -8.69 12.97 -2.94
C ILE A 65 -8.24 12.54 -4.33
N ASP A 66 -8.03 13.53 -5.20
CA ASP A 66 -7.56 13.31 -6.59
C ASP A 66 -6.07 12.98 -6.69
N ARG A 67 -5.39 12.81 -5.55
CA ARG A 67 -3.96 12.46 -5.50
C ARG A 67 -3.80 10.96 -5.44
N ASP A 68 -2.95 10.44 -6.32
CA ASP A 68 -2.60 9.02 -6.32
C ASP A 68 -2.06 8.57 -4.97
N ILE A 69 -2.60 7.45 -4.48
CA ILE A 69 -2.12 6.77 -3.28
C ILE A 69 -1.08 5.74 -3.72
N PRO A 70 0.21 5.94 -3.40
CA PRO A 70 1.29 5.11 -3.93
C PRO A 70 1.14 3.61 -3.70
N CYS A 71 0.55 3.18 -2.60
CA CYS A 71 0.32 1.76 -2.36
C CYS A 71 -0.82 1.60 -1.35
N VAL A 72 -1.81 0.80 -1.75
CA VAL A 72 -3.00 0.44 -0.96
C VAL A 72 -2.89 -1.05 -0.66
N LEU A 73 -2.94 -1.40 0.61
CA LEU A 73 -2.82 -2.77 1.10
C LEU A 73 -4.14 -3.17 1.78
N PRO A 74 -5.04 -3.83 1.02
CA PRO A 74 -6.20 -4.53 1.58
C PRO A 74 -5.78 -5.55 2.63
N GLU A 75 -6.72 -5.96 3.49
CA GLU A 75 -6.42 -7.02 4.47
C GLU A 75 -6.05 -8.34 3.76
N SER A 76 -6.63 -8.59 2.58
CA SER A 76 -6.36 -9.77 1.76
C SER A 76 -4.92 -9.89 1.23
N VAL A 77 -4.11 -8.84 1.29
CA VAL A 77 -2.68 -8.88 0.92
C VAL A 77 -1.76 -8.90 2.14
N MET A 78 -2.32 -9.04 3.34
CA MET A 78 -1.59 -9.12 4.60
C MET A 78 -1.71 -10.53 5.19
N ALA A 79 -0.61 -11.06 5.71
CA ALA A 79 -0.60 -12.32 6.45
C ALA A 79 0.45 -12.26 7.57
N GLU A 80 0.06 -12.62 8.79
CA GLU A 80 0.97 -12.70 9.94
C GLU A 80 1.78 -11.41 10.19
N GLY A 81 1.17 -10.25 9.93
CA GLY A 81 1.82 -8.94 10.08
C GLY A 81 2.80 -8.58 8.95
N LYS A 82 2.93 -9.42 7.92
CA LYS A 82 3.71 -9.18 6.71
C LYS A 82 2.81 -8.92 5.50
N VAL A 83 3.39 -8.40 4.43
CA VAL A 83 2.74 -8.16 3.14
C VAL A 83 3.06 -9.32 2.20
N LEU A 84 2.03 -9.92 1.62
CA LEU A 84 2.14 -10.99 0.63
C LEU A 84 2.63 -10.44 -0.72
N LEU A 85 3.65 -11.04 -1.29
CA LEU A 85 4.21 -10.70 -2.61
C LEU A 85 3.43 -11.38 -3.75
N ASN A 86 2.12 -11.14 -3.80
CA ASN A 86 1.24 -11.73 -4.81
C ASN A 86 0.87 -10.73 -5.92
N SER A 87 0.11 -11.20 -6.92
CA SER A 87 -0.28 -10.41 -8.11
C SER A 87 -1.20 -9.22 -7.81
N LYS A 88 -1.78 -9.13 -6.60
CA LYS A 88 -2.63 -8.02 -6.18
C LYS A 88 -1.84 -6.84 -5.64
N LEU A 89 -0.57 -7.05 -5.25
CA LEU A 89 0.26 -5.97 -4.74
C LEU A 89 0.66 -5.03 -5.88
N GLN A 90 0.26 -3.77 -5.73
CA GLN A 90 0.57 -2.70 -6.67
C GLN A 90 1.31 -1.57 -5.97
N ILE A 91 2.27 -0.99 -6.68
CA ILE A 91 2.98 0.23 -6.30
C ILE A 91 2.81 1.23 -7.43
N ASN A 92 2.28 2.40 -7.09
CA ASN A 92 1.98 3.48 -8.02
C ASN A 92 1.11 2.99 -9.19
N HIS A 93 0.06 2.22 -8.86
CA HIS A 93 -0.88 1.61 -9.80
C HIS A 93 -0.26 0.60 -10.79
N GLN A 94 0.97 0.15 -10.52
CA GLN A 94 1.66 -0.87 -11.32
C GLN A 94 1.87 -2.15 -10.49
N PRO A 95 1.64 -3.34 -11.05
CA PRO A 95 2.03 -4.59 -10.39
C PRO A 95 3.52 -4.62 -10.10
N ILE A 96 3.91 -5.25 -9.00
CA ILE A 96 5.33 -5.47 -8.70
C ILE A 96 5.96 -6.43 -9.72
N THR A 97 7.19 -6.16 -10.12
CA THR A 97 7.96 -7.01 -11.03
C THR A 97 8.70 -8.12 -10.26
N ASP A 98 9.29 -9.08 -10.98
CA ASP A 98 10.13 -10.11 -10.33
C ASP A 98 11.45 -9.52 -9.79
N GLU A 99 11.95 -8.44 -10.41
CA GLU A 99 13.08 -7.67 -9.87
C GLU A 99 12.71 -7.02 -8.53
N ASP A 100 11.50 -6.47 -8.41
CA ASP A 100 10.99 -5.89 -7.17
C ASP A 100 10.90 -6.96 -6.06
N LYS A 101 10.37 -8.15 -6.38
CA LYS A 101 10.30 -9.27 -5.42
C LYS A 101 11.69 -9.67 -4.95
N THR A 102 12.63 -9.83 -5.89
CA THR A 102 14.02 -10.20 -5.57
C THR A 102 14.67 -9.15 -4.65
N PHE A 103 14.45 -7.87 -4.94
CA PHE A 103 14.92 -6.77 -4.09
C PHE A 103 14.35 -6.86 -2.66
N LEU A 104 13.03 -7.07 -2.54
CA LEU A 104 12.35 -7.15 -1.25
C LEU A 104 12.83 -8.36 -0.42
N ILE A 105 13.00 -9.52 -1.04
CA ILE A 105 13.44 -10.75 -0.36
C ILE A 105 14.87 -10.60 0.15
N ASN A 106 15.78 -10.09 -0.69
CA ASN A 106 17.17 -9.87 -0.27
C ASN A 106 17.24 -8.90 0.90
N MET A 107 16.50 -7.79 0.81
CA MET A 107 16.48 -6.78 1.86
C MET A 107 15.87 -7.31 3.17
N GLU A 108 14.82 -8.13 3.11
CA GLU A 108 14.21 -8.74 4.32
C GLU A 108 15.18 -9.69 5.04
N ASN A 109 16.04 -10.39 4.31
CA ASN A 109 17.02 -11.32 4.89
C ASN A 109 18.25 -10.61 5.50
N ASP A 110 18.46 -9.33 5.18
CA ASP A 110 19.54 -8.51 5.74
C ASP A 110 19.21 -7.93 7.14
N PHE A 111 17.98 -8.14 7.64
CA PHE A 111 17.50 -7.73 8.98
C PHE A 111 17.23 -8.92 9.91
#